data_AF-A0A529MAM4-F1
#
_entry.id   AF-A0A529MAM4-F1
#
_cell.length_a   1.000
_cell.length_b   1.000
_cell.length_c   1.000
_cell.angle_alpha   90.00
_cell.angle_beta   90.00
_cell.angle_gamma   90.00
#
_symmetry.space_group_name_H-M   'P 1'
#
loop_
_entity.id
_entity.type
_entity.pdbx_description
1 polymer ?
#
loop_
_entity_poly.entity_id
_entity_poly.type
_entity_poly.pdbx_seq_one_letter_code
_entity_poly.pdbx_strand_id
1 'polypeptide(L)'
;NWNDRMKNNFVIRTGKGNGLHVADEIEARLASAKMLPSRKIPRSNMNRLLSAESLRNRLGLSVRKGKLEFIREEQATLRALERVASDLATRKVTLEDIWDTEAKLAYIDDLDREGILPTVAPKPKATPPSTSTPTYPASQKPSPPKAAAWPHLIPNVDYGVTWTAHLQRHREIWEELQFKLRLSDHPNAISVLLRVLLELSVDNYVKETPLSIVNENDNLSRKAVKVAEDMYARAMIDKKYLGVINKLQHAENLISMDTLNRYVHSPNFNVSPEHLKMLWGTLSSLVVLCLTA
;
A
#
# COMPACT_ATOMS: atom_id res chain seq x y z
N ASN A 1 22.82 -6.81 -8.99
CA ASN A 1 22.07 -5.70 -8.36
C ASN A 1 21.04 -5.14 -9.33
N TRP A 2 19.75 -5.36 -9.05
CA TRP A 2 18.64 -4.83 -9.85
C TRP A 2 18.27 -3.42 -9.40
N ASN A 3 18.25 -2.44 -10.30
CA ASN A 3 17.79 -1.09 -9.98
C ASN A 3 16.25 -1.01 -9.92
N ASP A 4 15.71 0.00 -9.24
CA ASP A 4 14.26 0.13 -9.03
C ASP A 4 13.46 0.17 -10.34
N ARG A 5 14.04 0.70 -11.42
CA ARG A 5 13.39 0.78 -12.74
C ARG A 5 13.29 -0.60 -13.40
N MET A 6 14.29 -1.44 -13.22
CA MET A 6 14.31 -2.83 -13.71
C MET A 6 13.37 -3.72 -12.92
N LYS A 7 13.28 -3.52 -11.59
CA LYS A 7 12.24 -4.18 -10.77
C LYS A 7 10.84 -3.75 -11.18
N ASN A 8 10.61 -2.45 -11.41
CA ASN A 8 9.32 -1.92 -11.84
C ASN A 8 8.94 -2.44 -13.24
N ASN A 9 9.86 -2.36 -14.21
CA ASN A 9 9.63 -2.88 -15.55
C ASN A 9 9.41 -4.41 -15.55
N PHE A 10 10.03 -5.15 -14.63
CA PHE A 10 9.78 -6.58 -14.46
C PHE A 10 8.41 -6.85 -13.86
N VAL A 11 7.97 -6.08 -12.87
CA VAL A 11 6.61 -6.18 -12.29
C VAL A 11 5.54 -5.81 -13.32
N ILE A 12 5.77 -4.79 -14.14
CA ILE A 12 4.92 -4.38 -15.28
C ILE A 12 4.92 -5.48 -16.36
N ARG A 13 6.09 -6.05 -16.71
CA ARG A 13 6.23 -7.08 -17.76
C ARG A 13 5.71 -8.46 -17.34
N THR A 14 5.68 -8.76 -16.05
CA THR A 14 5.16 -10.04 -15.51
C THR A 14 3.67 -9.96 -15.14
N GLY A 15 3.03 -8.80 -15.32
CA GLY A 15 1.60 -8.60 -15.01
C GLY A 15 1.26 -8.67 -13.52
N LYS A 16 2.27 -8.61 -12.62
CA LYS A 16 2.10 -8.75 -11.17
C LYS A 16 1.94 -7.42 -10.41
N GLY A 17 2.02 -6.28 -11.07
CA GLY A 17 1.73 -4.99 -10.48
C GLY A 17 1.08 -4.07 -11.48
N ASN A 18 -0.25 -3.99 -11.40
CA ASN A 18 -1.04 -3.02 -12.15
C ASN A 18 -1.95 -2.25 -11.19
N GLY A 19 -1.38 -1.87 -10.02
CA GLY A 19 -1.91 -0.77 -9.24
C GLY A 19 -1.43 0.53 -9.88
N LEU A 20 -2.26 1.56 -9.90
CA LEU A 20 -1.88 2.88 -10.40
C LEU A 20 -0.65 3.39 -9.62
N HIS A 21 0.50 3.40 -10.28
CA HIS A 21 1.71 3.96 -9.70
C HIS A 21 1.69 5.48 -9.89
N VAL A 22 1.17 6.18 -8.88
CA VAL A 22 1.02 7.64 -8.86
C VAL A 22 2.31 8.35 -9.27
N ALA A 23 3.47 7.87 -8.80
CA ALA A 23 4.77 8.42 -9.18
C ALA A 23 5.10 8.26 -10.68
N ASP A 24 4.74 7.14 -11.32
CA ASP A 24 4.99 6.92 -12.75
C ASP A 24 4.10 7.83 -13.61
N GLU A 25 2.83 8.00 -13.24
CA GLU A 25 1.93 8.93 -13.93
C GLU A 25 2.38 10.38 -13.78
N ILE A 26 2.82 10.79 -12.59
CA ILE A 26 3.35 12.15 -12.36
C ILE A 26 4.62 12.38 -13.16
N GLU A 27 5.56 11.43 -13.16
CA GLU A 27 6.79 11.52 -13.95
C GLU A 27 6.47 11.63 -15.45
N ALA A 28 5.49 10.87 -15.96
CA ALA A 28 5.05 10.94 -17.34
C ALA A 28 4.41 12.30 -17.71
N ARG A 29 3.62 12.89 -16.79
CA ARG A 29 3.00 14.22 -17.02
C ARG A 29 4.01 15.35 -16.96
N LEU A 30 4.93 15.32 -15.99
CA LEU A 30 6.03 16.27 -15.91
C LEU A 30 6.95 16.16 -17.15
N ALA A 31 7.21 14.94 -17.64
CA ALA A 31 7.96 14.72 -18.87
C ALA A 31 7.27 15.36 -20.09
N SER A 32 5.96 15.15 -20.22
CA SER A 32 5.16 15.70 -21.31
C SER A 32 5.11 17.23 -21.27
N ALA A 33 5.12 17.82 -20.07
CA ALA A 33 5.17 19.26 -19.85
C ALA A 33 6.60 19.85 -19.92
N LYS A 34 7.65 19.02 -20.09
CA LYS A 34 9.07 19.42 -20.01
C LYS A 34 9.49 20.02 -18.66
N MET A 35 8.84 19.61 -17.57
CA MET A 35 9.05 20.08 -16.19
C MET A 35 9.66 18.98 -15.30
N LEU A 36 10.49 18.11 -15.88
CA LEU A 36 11.17 17.07 -15.11
C LEU A 36 12.36 17.67 -14.34
N PRO A 37 12.57 17.27 -13.08
CA PRO A 37 13.75 17.68 -12.33
C PRO A 37 15.02 17.06 -12.95
N SER A 38 16.15 17.74 -12.74
CA SER A 38 17.47 17.31 -13.26
C SER A 38 17.96 15.99 -12.64
N ARG A 39 17.47 15.64 -11.45
CA ARG A 39 17.82 14.41 -10.73
C ARG A 39 16.64 13.43 -10.71
N LYS A 40 16.96 12.15 -10.55
CA LYS A 40 15.97 11.06 -10.52
C LYS A 40 15.02 11.20 -9.32
N ILE A 41 13.72 11.17 -9.58
CA ILE A 41 12.67 11.20 -8.54
C ILE A 41 12.68 9.86 -7.76
N PRO A 42 12.80 9.88 -6.42
CA PRO A 42 12.63 8.69 -5.59
C PRO A 42 11.16 8.23 -5.58
N ARG A 43 10.82 7.23 -6.41
CA ARG A 43 9.44 6.79 -6.64
C ARG A 43 8.72 6.31 -5.38
N SER A 44 9.41 5.57 -4.51
CA SER A 44 8.85 5.09 -3.24
C SER A 44 8.43 6.24 -2.33
N ASN A 45 9.22 7.31 -2.28
CA ASN A 45 8.93 8.51 -1.50
C ASN A 45 7.73 9.26 -2.08
N MET A 46 7.70 9.44 -3.41
CA MET A 46 6.58 10.08 -4.11
C MET A 46 5.26 9.32 -3.91
N ASN A 47 5.26 8.00 -4.10
CA ASN A 47 4.06 7.17 -3.87
C ASN A 47 3.59 7.24 -2.41
N ARG A 48 4.52 7.37 -1.46
CA ARG A 48 4.20 7.48 -0.03
C ARG A 48 3.65 8.85 0.34
N LEU A 49 4.23 9.93 -0.18
CA LEU A 49 3.74 11.29 0.03
C LEU A 49 2.31 11.41 -0.53
N LEU A 50 2.07 10.80 -1.69
CA LEU A 50 0.79 10.83 -2.39
C LEU A 50 -0.05 9.57 -2.17
N SER A 51 0.10 8.91 -1.02
CA SER A 51 -0.66 7.70 -0.69
C SER A 51 -2.12 8.02 -0.37
N ALA A 52 -2.41 9.22 0.16
CA ALA A 52 -3.74 9.65 0.54
C ALA A 52 -4.41 10.51 -0.54
N GLU A 53 -5.70 10.30 -0.78
CA GLU A 53 -6.47 11.09 -1.75
C GLU A 53 -6.58 12.57 -1.35
N SER A 54 -6.69 12.87 -0.06
CA SER A 54 -6.72 14.26 0.44
C SER A 54 -5.48 15.05 0.03
N LEU A 55 -4.29 14.46 0.15
CA LEU A 55 -3.02 15.08 -0.26
C LEU A 55 -2.94 15.27 -1.78
N ARG A 56 -3.40 14.27 -2.55
CA ARG A 56 -3.51 14.41 -4.02
C ARG A 56 -4.46 15.55 -4.39
N ASN A 57 -5.61 15.64 -3.74
CA ASN A 57 -6.62 16.65 -4.03
C ASN A 57 -6.10 18.07 -3.76
N ARG A 58 -5.27 18.26 -2.73
CA ARG A 58 -4.59 19.53 -2.44
C ARG A 58 -3.62 19.95 -3.53
N LEU A 59 -2.93 18.98 -4.11
CA LEU A 59 -2.07 19.19 -5.28
C LEU A 59 -2.87 19.30 -6.59
N GLY A 60 -4.20 19.17 -6.57
CA GLY A 60 -5.04 19.29 -7.77
C GLY A 60 -5.26 17.98 -8.54
N LEU A 61 -5.05 16.85 -7.89
CA LEU A 61 -5.13 15.52 -8.50
C LEU A 61 -6.15 14.62 -7.80
N SER A 62 -6.90 13.83 -8.55
CA SER A 62 -7.72 12.73 -8.02
C SER A 62 -7.46 11.45 -8.82
N VAL A 63 -7.76 10.30 -8.23
CA VAL A 63 -7.68 9.01 -8.93
C VAL A 63 -9.09 8.53 -9.18
N ARG A 64 -9.51 8.53 -10.45
CA ARG A 64 -10.84 8.05 -10.86
C ARG A 64 -10.69 6.91 -11.86
N LYS A 65 -11.40 5.80 -11.61
CA LYS A 65 -11.36 4.59 -12.45
C LYS A 65 -9.93 4.09 -12.75
N GLY A 66 -9.02 4.23 -11.78
CA GLY A 66 -7.62 3.80 -11.90
C GLY A 66 -6.74 4.67 -12.79
N LYS A 67 -7.18 5.89 -13.12
CA LYS A 67 -6.39 6.90 -13.83
C LYS A 67 -6.27 8.14 -12.97
N LEU A 68 -5.15 8.82 -13.07
CA LEU A 68 -4.94 10.11 -12.43
C LEU A 68 -5.67 11.20 -13.26
N GLU A 69 -6.42 12.09 -12.62
CA GLU A 69 -7.17 13.16 -13.27
C GLU A 69 -6.85 14.49 -12.59
N PHE A 70 -6.71 15.55 -13.38
CA PHE A 70 -6.60 16.90 -12.85
C PHE A 70 -7.98 17.37 -12.41
N ILE A 71 -8.10 17.78 -11.15
CA ILE A 71 -9.34 18.34 -10.59
C ILE A 71 -9.25 19.87 -10.39
N ARG A 72 -8.05 20.44 -10.57
CA ARG A 72 -7.77 21.89 -10.55
C ARG A 72 -7.08 22.29 -11.85
N GLU A 73 -6.71 23.57 -11.98
CA GLU A 73 -6.01 24.08 -13.16
C GLU A 73 -4.73 23.26 -13.43
N GLU A 74 -4.60 22.77 -14.66
CA GLU A 74 -3.52 21.86 -15.06
C GLU A 74 -2.13 22.49 -14.91
N GLN A 75 -1.94 23.74 -15.34
CA GLN A 75 -0.64 24.42 -15.25
C GLN A 75 -0.22 24.67 -13.80
N ALA A 76 -1.12 25.14 -12.95
CA ALA A 76 -0.84 25.33 -11.53
C ALA A 76 -0.55 23.99 -10.82
N THR A 77 -1.29 22.94 -11.18
CA THR A 77 -1.04 21.58 -10.67
C THR A 77 0.33 21.05 -11.08
N LEU A 78 0.73 21.25 -12.35
CA LEU A 78 2.05 20.82 -12.86
C LEU A 78 3.19 21.55 -12.16
N ARG A 79 3.07 22.85 -11.88
CA ARG A 79 4.06 23.60 -11.09
C ARG A 79 4.20 23.06 -9.67
N ALA A 80 3.08 22.76 -9.01
CA ALA A 80 3.11 22.16 -7.69
C ALA A 80 3.79 20.78 -7.70
N LEU A 81 3.47 19.94 -8.69
CA LEU A 81 4.10 18.64 -8.88
C LEU A 81 5.60 18.73 -9.19
N GLU A 82 6.01 19.69 -10.01
CA GLU A 82 7.43 19.94 -10.32
C GLU A 82 8.20 20.29 -9.06
N ARG A 83 7.66 21.18 -8.22
CA ARG A 83 8.27 21.55 -6.93
C ARG A 83 8.44 20.32 -6.02
N VAL A 84 7.38 19.54 -5.84
CA VAL A 84 7.44 18.30 -5.04
C VAL A 84 8.46 17.32 -5.61
N ALA A 85 8.48 17.13 -6.92
CA ALA A 85 9.43 16.24 -7.59
C ALA A 85 10.89 16.72 -7.41
N SER A 86 11.13 18.04 -7.49
CA SER A 86 12.45 18.64 -7.31
C SER A 86 12.94 18.53 -5.86
N ASP A 87 12.08 18.82 -4.88
CA ASP A 87 12.41 18.72 -3.46
C ASP A 87 12.79 17.28 -3.05
N LEU A 88 12.06 16.28 -3.58
CA LEU A 88 12.38 14.87 -3.37
C LEU A 88 13.65 14.44 -4.13
N ALA A 89 13.86 14.94 -5.35
CA ALA A 89 15.03 14.58 -6.17
C ALA A 89 16.33 15.20 -5.66
N THR A 90 16.26 16.39 -5.06
CA THR A 90 17.39 17.08 -4.43
C THR A 90 17.65 16.64 -2.99
N ARG A 91 16.76 15.82 -2.41
CA ARG A 91 16.75 15.40 -1.00
C ARG A 91 16.58 16.57 -0.01
N LYS A 92 15.95 17.66 -0.45
CA LYS A 92 15.46 18.71 0.46
C LYS A 92 14.38 18.14 1.38
N VAL A 93 13.58 17.21 0.86
CA VAL A 93 12.63 16.40 1.60
C VAL A 93 13.06 14.94 1.51
N THR A 94 13.31 14.32 2.65
CA THR A 94 13.80 12.95 2.77
C THR A 94 12.69 12.00 3.18
N LEU A 95 13.04 10.73 3.42
CA LEU A 95 12.09 9.71 3.88
C LEU A 95 11.55 9.99 5.27
N GLU A 96 12.40 10.55 6.16
CA GLU A 96 12.07 10.88 7.54
C GLU A 96 11.00 11.98 7.58
N ASP A 97 11.14 12.99 6.71
CA ASP A 97 10.22 14.14 6.60
C ASP A 97 8.84 13.78 6.02
N ILE A 98 8.68 12.60 5.44
CA ILE A 98 7.42 12.12 4.83
C ILE A 98 6.98 10.77 5.39
N TRP A 99 7.48 10.43 6.59
CA TRP A 99 7.23 9.15 7.22
C TRP A 99 5.78 9.06 7.73
N ASP A 100 5.37 10.03 8.55
CA ASP A 100 4.03 10.11 9.10
C ASP A 100 3.14 11.12 8.33
N THR A 101 1.85 11.11 8.63
CA THR A 101 0.88 11.97 7.94
C THR A 101 0.99 13.44 8.36
N GLU A 102 1.43 13.73 9.58
CA GLU A 102 1.56 15.11 10.08
C GLU A 102 2.69 15.82 9.35
N ALA A 103 3.84 15.16 9.20
CA ALA A 103 4.97 15.65 8.43
C ALA A 103 4.61 15.84 6.95
N LYS A 104 3.84 14.91 6.35
CA LYS A 104 3.30 15.08 4.99
C LYS A 104 2.35 16.28 4.88
N LEU A 105 1.48 16.48 5.86
CA LEU A 105 0.54 17.60 5.89
C LEU A 105 1.27 18.91 6.05
N ALA A 106 2.21 19.00 7.00
CA ALA A 106 3.06 20.15 7.22
C ALA A 106 3.83 20.53 5.95
N TYR A 107 4.41 19.56 5.24
CA TYR A 107 5.07 19.83 3.96
C TYR A 107 4.12 20.41 2.91
N ILE A 108 2.92 19.85 2.76
CA ILE A 108 1.92 20.39 1.82
C ILE A 108 1.39 21.76 2.29
N ASP A 109 1.26 22.00 3.59
CA ASP A 109 0.88 23.31 4.16
C ASP A 109 1.94 24.37 3.92
N ASP A 110 3.22 24.02 4.01
CA ASP A 110 4.31 24.94 3.68
C ASP A 110 4.30 25.28 2.18
N LEU A 111 4.01 24.32 1.29
CA LEU A 111 3.80 24.60 -0.14
C LEU A 111 2.58 25.52 -0.38
N ASP A 112 1.52 25.38 0.41
CA ASP A 112 0.35 26.25 0.36
C ASP A 112 0.70 27.68 0.80
N ARG A 113 1.47 27.80 1.89
CA ARG A 113 1.97 29.08 2.41
C ARG A 113 2.95 29.76 1.44
N GLU A 114 3.74 28.98 0.71
CA GLU A 114 4.60 29.45 -0.39
C GLU A 114 3.78 29.84 -1.65
N GLY A 115 2.46 29.61 -1.66
CA GLY A 115 1.58 29.94 -2.81
C GLY A 115 1.78 29.03 -4.02
N ILE A 116 2.37 27.85 -3.80
CA ILE A 116 2.71 26.90 -4.87
C ILE A 116 1.53 25.99 -5.23
N LEU A 117 0.64 25.72 -4.27
CA LEU A 117 -0.51 24.86 -4.53
C LEU A 117 -1.52 25.54 -5.48
N PRO A 118 -2.15 24.78 -6.39
CA PRO A 118 -3.20 25.31 -7.25
C PRO A 118 -4.36 25.85 -6.39
N THR A 119 -4.67 27.14 -6.49
CA THR A 119 -5.74 27.78 -5.71
C THR A 119 -7.10 27.14 -6.04
N VAL A 120 -8.06 27.23 -5.12
CA VAL A 120 -9.45 26.82 -5.33
C VAL A 120 -10.11 27.80 -6.32
N ALA A 121 -9.76 27.69 -7.60
CA ALA A 121 -10.48 28.39 -8.66
C ALA A 121 -11.85 27.72 -8.87
N PRO A 122 -12.90 28.48 -9.24
CA PRO A 122 -14.25 27.94 -9.39
C PRO A 122 -14.26 26.83 -10.43
N LYS A 123 -15.09 25.80 -10.20
CA LYS A 123 -15.35 24.65 -11.09
C LYS A 123 -15.01 24.95 -12.56
N PRO A 124 -14.14 24.15 -13.21
CA PRO A 124 -13.98 24.24 -14.64
C PRO A 124 -15.36 24.12 -15.31
N LYS A 125 -15.76 25.14 -16.08
CA LYS A 125 -16.86 25.03 -17.03
C LYS A 125 -16.55 23.86 -17.94
N ALA A 126 -17.47 22.91 -18.01
CA ALA A 126 -17.44 21.83 -18.99
C ALA A 126 -17.19 22.45 -20.37
N THR A 127 -16.05 22.14 -20.96
CA THR A 127 -15.76 22.47 -22.35
C THR A 127 -16.61 21.52 -23.20
N PRO A 128 -17.43 22.03 -24.14
CA PRO A 128 -18.19 21.16 -25.02
C PRO A 128 -17.26 20.34 -25.91
N PRO A 129 -17.63 19.09 -26.25
CA PRO A 129 -16.80 18.21 -27.05
C PRO A 129 -16.56 18.83 -28.43
N SER A 130 -15.29 19.10 -28.75
CA SER A 130 -14.91 19.46 -30.10
C SER A 130 -15.16 18.27 -31.03
N THR A 131 -15.83 18.59 -32.13
CA THR A 131 -16.28 17.74 -33.20
C THR A 131 -15.18 16.81 -33.72
N SER A 132 -15.51 15.52 -33.75
CA SER A 132 -14.77 14.44 -34.39
C SER A 132 -14.54 14.72 -35.87
N THR A 133 -13.28 14.69 -36.30
CA THR A 133 -12.95 14.31 -37.69
C THR A 133 -12.84 12.79 -37.77
N PRO A 134 -13.28 12.16 -38.88
CA PRO A 134 -13.23 10.70 -39.02
C PRO A 134 -11.79 10.26 -39.31
N THR A 135 -11.12 9.72 -38.31
CA THR A 135 -9.84 9.01 -38.51
C THR A 135 -10.14 7.56 -38.86
N TYR A 136 -9.67 7.14 -40.03
CA TYR A 136 -9.71 5.76 -40.53
C TYR A 136 -9.21 4.75 -39.48
N PRO A 137 -9.74 3.50 -39.46
CA PRO A 137 -9.35 2.51 -38.45
C PRO A 137 -7.92 2.05 -38.69
N ALA A 138 -7.00 2.54 -37.86
CA ALA A 138 -5.68 1.95 -37.72
C ALA A 138 -5.82 0.56 -37.08
N SER A 139 -5.24 -0.45 -37.72
CA SER A 139 -5.20 -1.84 -37.26
C SER A 139 -4.75 -1.91 -35.79
N GLN A 140 -5.66 -2.35 -34.92
CA GLN A 140 -5.39 -2.50 -33.49
C GLN A 140 -4.44 -3.67 -33.26
N LYS A 141 -3.20 -3.38 -32.88
CA LYS A 141 -2.33 -4.40 -32.29
C LYS A 141 -3.00 -4.94 -31.02
N PRO A 142 -2.97 -6.27 -30.77
CA PRO A 142 -3.59 -6.86 -29.60
C PRO A 142 -3.05 -6.21 -28.32
N SER A 143 -3.97 -5.72 -27.49
CA SER A 143 -3.64 -5.10 -26.21
C SER A 143 -2.99 -6.14 -25.30
N PRO A 144 -1.94 -5.80 -24.54
CA PRO A 144 -1.34 -6.74 -23.59
C PRO A 144 -2.39 -7.23 -22.58
N PRO A 145 -2.30 -8.50 -22.14
CA PRO A 145 -3.30 -9.10 -21.27
C PRO A 145 -3.43 -8.30 -19.97
N LYS A 146 -4.67 -7.94 -19.63
CA LYS A 146 -5.01 -7.20 -18.40
C LYS A 146 -4.55 -8.02 -17.19
N ALA A 147 -3.71 -7.44 -16.34
CA ALA A 147 -3.28 -8.07 -15.09
C ALA A 147 -4.49 -8.53 -14.26
N ALA A 148 -4.39 -9.71 -13.67
CA ALA A 148 -5.41 -10.25 -12.79
C ALA A 148 -5.69 -9.25 -11.66
N ALA A 149 -6.94 -8.83 -11.51
CA ALA A 149 -7.32 -7.94 -10.43
C ALA A 149 -6.99 -8.64 -9.10
N TRP A 150 -6.29 -7.94 -8.20
CA TRP A 150 -6.14 -8.34 -6.80
C TRP A 150 -7.06 -7.45 -5.95
N PRO A 151 -8.39 -7.70 -5.97
CA PRO A 151 -9.38 -6.85 -5.35
C PRO A 151 -9.47 -7.03 -3.83
N HIS A 152 -9.17 -8.22 -3.31
CA HIS A 152 -9.31 -8.59 -1.89
C HIS A 152 -7.95 -8.67 -1.19
N LEU A 153 -7.90 -8.67 0.14
CA LEU A 153 -6.62 -8.79 0.84
C LEU A 153 -5.99 -10.16 0.61
N ILE A 154 -6.78 -11.20 0.88
CA ILE A 154 -6.38 -12.59 0.71
C ILE A 154 -6.67 -12.99 -0.74
N PRO A 155 -5.65 -13.42 -1.52
CA PRO A 155 -5.86 -13.98 -2.84
C PRO A 155 -6.82 -15.18 -2.83
N ASN A 156 -7.61 -15.34 -3.90
CA ASN A 156 -8.43 -16.53 -4.11
C ASN A 156 -7.54 -17.71 -4.56
N VAL A 157 -6.80 -18.27 -3.61
CA VAL A 157 -6.03 -19.51 -3.74
C VAL A 157 -6.34 -20.40 -2.55
N ASP A 158 -6.14 -21.70 -2.72
CA ASP A 158 -6.24 -22.64 -1.61
C ASP A 158 -4.96 -22.55 -0.75
N TYR A 159 -5.16 -22.34 0.54
CA TYR A 159 -4.09 -22.24 1.54
C TYR A 159 -3.97 -23.52 2.39
N GLY A 160 -4.81 -24.54 2.16
CA GLY A 160 -4.76 -25.81 2.88
C GLY A 160 -5.23 -25.75 4.34
N VAL A 161 -5.95 -24.69 4.72
CA VAL A 161 -6.49 -24.55 6.08
C VAL A 161 -7.74 -25.42 6.23
N THR A 162 -7.74 -26.30 7.23
CA THR A 162 -8.90 -27.13 7.57
C THR A 162 -9.74 -26.43 8.64
N TRP A 163 -10.94 -26.02 8.28
CA TRP A 163 -11.83 -25.27 9.17
C TRP A 163 -12.63 -26.18 10.10
N THR A 164 -12.10 -26.41 11.29
CA THR A 164 -12.79 -27.11 12.38
C THR A 164 -13.79 -26.19 13.10
N ALA A 165 -14.68 -26.75 13.92
CA ALA A 165 -15.75 -26.00 14.58
C ALA A 165 -15.23 -24.85 15.48
N HIS A 166 -14.08 -25.02 16.14
CA HIS A 166 -13.52 -23.98 17.01
C HIS A 166 -12.91 -22.79 16.23
N LEU A 167 -12.63 -22.97 14.93
CA LEU A 167 -12.09 -21.94 14.03
C LEU A 167 -13.18 -21.18 13.26
N GLN A 168 -14.46 -21.35 13.60
CA GLN A 168 -15.57 -20.74 12.86
C GLN A 168 -15.43 -19.21 12.74
N ARG A 169 -15.03 -18.53 13.82
CA ARG A 169 -14.80 -17.08 13.80
C ARG A 169 -13.63 -16.69 12.91
N HIS A 170 -12.52 -17.44 12.93
CA HIS A 170 -11.37 -17.22 12.04
C HIS A 170 -11.77 -17.37 10.58
N ARG A 171 -12.57 -18.39 10.28
CA ARG A 171 -13.10 -18.65 8.94
C ARG A 171 -13.95 -17.51 8.42
N GLU A 172 -14.87 -16.99 9.22
CA GLU A 172 -15.75 -15.88 8.81
C GLU A 172 -14.94 -14.62 8.45
N ILE A 173 -13.96 -14.28 9.28
CA ILE A 173 -13.04 -13.16 9.04
C ILE A 173 -12.17 -13.42 7.80
N TRP A 174 -11.67 -14.63 7.64
CA TRP A 174 -10.91 -15.04 6.46
C TRP A 174 -11.72 -14.88 5.18
N GLU A 175 -12.97 -15.39 5.16
CA GLU A 175 -13.87 -15.28 4.01
C GLU A 175 -14.23 -13.82 3.68
N GLU A 176 -14.39 -12.96 4.70
CA GLU A 176 -14.55 -11.51 4.50
C GLU A 176 -13.35 -10.90 3.78
N LEU A 177 -12.14 -11.22 4.25
CA LEU A 177 -10.88 -10.71 3.71
C LEU A 177 -10.52 -11.29 2.33
N GLN A 178 -11.03 -12.49 1.99
CA GLN A 178 -10.77 -13.19 0.73
C GLN A 178 -11.81 -12.89 -0.36
N PHE A 179 -13.09 -12.73 0.01
CA PHE A 179 -14.18 -12.70 -0.97
C PHE A 179 -15.10 -11.49 -0.89
N LYS A 180 -15.19 -10.81 0.27
CA LYS A 180 -16.23 -9.79 0.48
C LYS A 180 -15.67 -8.37 0.42
N LEU A 181 -14.57 -8.10 1.13
CA LEU A 181 -14.02 -6.75 1.27
C LEU A 181 -13.03 -6.41 0.17
N ARG A 182 -13.32 -5.34 -0.57
CA ARG A 182 -12.45 -4.80 -1.61
C ARG A 182 -11.43 -3.83 -1.03
N LEU A 183 -10.14 -4.01 -1.35
CA LEU A 183 -9.01 -3.17 -0.93
C LEU A 183 -9.14 -1.71 -1.35
N SER A 184 -9.77 -1.45 -2.50
CA SER A 184 -10.01 -0.08 -2.98
C SER A 184 -11.07 0.66 -2.16
N ASP A 185 -12.02 -0.08 -1.59
CA ASP A 185 -13.26 0.50 -1.06
C ASP A 185 -13.28 0.41 0.48
N HIS A 186 -12.63 -0.59 1.06
CA HIS A 186 -12.70 -0.92 2.49
C HIS A 186 -11.32 -1.04 3.19
N PRO A 187 -10.33 -0.17 2.91
CA PRO A 187 -8.98 -0.33 3.47
C PRO A 187 -8.97 -0.33 5.01
N ASN A 188 -9.79 0.49 5.67
CA ASN A 188 -9.87 0.55 7.13
C ASN A 188 -10.51 -0.70 7.75
N ALA A 189 -11.57 -1.23 7.15
CA ALA A 189 -12.18 -2.47 7.65
C ALA A 189 -11.20 -3.64 7.48
N ILE A 190 -10.50 -3.68 6.35
CA ILE A 190 -9.49 -4.71 6.05
C ILE A 190 -8.32 -4.63 7.03
N SER A 191 -7.83 -3.43 7.40
CA SER A 191 -6.73 -3.32 8.37
C SER A 191 -7.12 -3.86 9.75
N VAL A 192 -8.34 -3.54 10.21
CA VAL A 192 -8.87 -4.03 11.49
C VAL A 192 -9.01 -5.56 11.44
N LEU A 193 -9.64 -6.10 10.40
CA LEU A 193 -9.84 -7.55 10.30
C LEU A 193 -8.53 -8.32 10.09
N LEU A 194 -7.55 -7.78 9.37
CA LEU A 194 -6.21 -8.38 9.27
C LEU A 194 -5.56 -8.49 10.65
N ARG A 195 -5.64 -7.43 11.47
CA ARG A 195 -5.12 -7.46 12.83
C ARG A 195 -5.83 -8.52 13.68
N VAL A 196 -7.17 -8.54 13.65
CA VAL A 196 -7.96 -9.52 14.41
C VAL A 196 -7.68 -10.95 13.95
N LEU A 197 -7.59 -11.19 12.64
CA LEU A 197 -7.24 -12.51 12.10
C LEU A 197 -5.87 -12.97 12.60
N LEU A 198 -4.87 -12.10 12.54
CA LEU A 198 -3.53 -12.40 13.02
C LEU A 198 -3.54 -12.74 14.52
N GLU A 199 -4.22 -11.94 15.34
CA GLU A 199 -4.31 -12.15 16.79
C GLU A 199 -5.01 -13.46 17.14
N LEU A 200 -6.18 -13.71 16.55
CA LEU A 200 -6.91 -14.96 16.75
C LEU A 200 -6.11 -16.19 16.27
N SER A 201 -5.36 -16.06 15.17
CA SER A 201 -4.54 -17.17 14.66
C SER A 201 -3.38 -17.46 15.62
N VAL A 202 -2.64 -16.44 16.05
CA VAL A 202 -1.54 -16.61 17.03
C VAL A 202 -2.07 -17.21 18.34
N ASP A 203 -3.21 -16.73 18.85
CA ASP A 203 -3.81 -17.31 20.05
C ASP A 203 -4.30 -18.75 19.84
N ASN A 204 -4.72 -19.13 18.64
CA ASN A 204 -5.04 -20.52 18.30
C ASN A 204 -3.80 -21.42 18.46
N TYR A 205 -2.69 -21.04 17.84
CA TYR A 205 -1.45 -21.82 17.93
C TYR A 205 -0.97 -21.98 19.37
N VAL A 206 -1.03 -20.91 20.17
CA VAL A 206 -0.64 -20.94 21.59
C VAL A 206 -1.55 -21.85 22.43
N LYS A 207 -2.81 -22.02 22.05
CA LYS A 207 -3.74 -22.93 22.75
C LYS A 207 -3.51 -24.39 22.37
N GLU A 208 -3.34 -24.67 21.09
CA GLU A 208 -3.17 -26.04 20.58
C GLU A 208 -1.75 -26.57 20.83
N THR A 209 -0.76 -25.69 20.99
CA THR A 209 0.63 -26.04 21.27
C THR A 209 1.02 -25.66 22.70
N PRO A 210 1.53 -26.59 23.53
CA PRO A 210 1.92 -26.30 24.92
C PRO A 210 3.19 -25.43 24.98
N LEU A 211 3.00 -24.12 24.83
CA LEU A 211 4.04 -23.11 24.79
C LEU A 211 4.20 -22.41 26.14
N SER A 212 4.97 -23.05 27.03
CA SER A 212 5.30 -22.49 28.35
C SER A 212 6.08 -21.16 28.30
N ILE A 213 6.57 -20.78 27.11
CA ILE A 213 7.35 -19.56 26.92
C ILE A 213 6.46 -18.31 26.72
N VAL A 214 5.18 -18.47 26.39
CA VAL A 214 4.25 -17.34 26.17
C VAL A 214 3.62 -16.96 27.50
N ASN A 215 3.75 -15.68 27.87
CA ASN A 215 3.12 -15.14 29.08
C ASN A 215 1.77 -14.50 28.72
N GLU A 216 0.81 -14.53 29.64
CA GLU A 216 -0.51 -13.90 29.42
C GLU A 216 -0.41 -12.39 29.10
N ASN A 217 0.59 -11.71 29.66
CA ASN A 217 0.84 -10.28 29.47
C ASN A 217 1.60 -9.94 28.17
N ASP A 218 1.95 -10.93 27.35
CA ASP A 218 2.61 -10.65 26.08
C ASP A 218 1.65 -10.01 25.08
N ASN A 219 2.07 -8.88 24.52
CA ASN A 219 1.36 -8.27 23.40
C ASN A 219 1.48 -9.13 22.13
N LEU A 220 0.62 -8.86 21.14
CA LEU A 220 0.56 -9.59 19.87
C LEU A 220 1.93 -9.76 19.20
N SER A 221 2.76 -8.71 19.22
CA SER A 221 4.07 -8.71 18.61
C SER A 221 5.03 -9.73 19.26
N ARG A 222 5.07 -9.73 20.61
CA ARG A 222 5.87 -10.70 21.37
C ARG A 222 5.35 -12.12 21.21
N LYS A 223 4.03 -12.31 21.25
CA LYS A 223 3.41 -13.62 21.01
C LYS A 223 3.78 -14.17 19.64
N ALA A 224 3.66 -13.36 18.59
CA ALA A 224 3.98 -13.77 17.22
C ALA A 224 5.46 -14.19 17.05
N VAL A 225 6.39 -13.49 17.71
CA VAL A 225 7.82 -13.86 17.72
C VAL A 225 8.04 -15.20 18.42
N LYS A 226 7.49 -15.38 19.63
CA LYS A 226 7.63 -16.64 20.39
C LYS A 226 7.03 -17.83 19.64
N VAL A 227 5.88 -17.63 18.99
CA VAL A 227 5.28 -18.64 18.11
C VAL A 227 6.21 -18.96 16.94
N ALA A 228 6.78 -17.95 16.27
CA ALA A 228 7.72 -18.19 15.17
C ALA A 228 9.00 -18.91 15.63
N GLU A 229 9.51 -18.63 16.84
CA GLU A 229 10.66 -19.33 17.42
C GLU A 229 10.36 -20.81 17.65
N ASP A 230 9.19 -21.15 18.18
CA ASP A 230 8.75 -22.54 18.32
C ASP A 230 8.52 -23.22 16.97
N MET A 231 7.89 -22.52 16.02
CA MET A 231 7.72 -23.04 14.65
C MET A 231 9.08 -23.35 13.99
N TYR A 232 10.09 -22.51 14.24
CA TYR A 232 11.46 -22.75 13.77
C TYR A 232 12.10 -23.96 14.48
N ALA A 233 11.94 -24.08 15.81
CA ALA A 233 12.44 -25.22 16.58
C ALA A 233 11.83 -26.55 16.10
N ARG A 234 10.57 -26.51 15.64
CA ARG A 234 9.84 -27.64 15.03
C ARG A 234 10.08 -27.80 13.52
N ALA A 235 11.00 -27.02 12.94
CA ALA A 235 11.34 -27.03 11.51
C ALA A 235 10.17 -26.74 10.53
N MET A 236 9.14 -26.02 10.98
CA MET A 236 8.01 -25.60 10.13
C MET A 236 8.32 -24.34 9.31
N ILE A 237 9.28 -23.53 9.77
CA ILE A 237 9.78 -22.34 9.06
C ILE A 237 11.31 -22.36 9.02
N ASP A 238 11.90 -21.66 8.05
CA ASP A 238 13.34 -21.50 7.96
C ASP A 238 13.84 -20.32 8.83
N LYS A 239 15.17 -20.30 9.07
CA LYS A 239 15.82 -19.22 9.85
C LYS A 239 15.62 -17.84 9.21
N LYS A 240 15.47 -17.79 7.89
CA LYS A 240 15.28 -16.54 7.15
C LYS A 240 13.92 -15.93 7.46
N TYR A 241 12.86 -16.74 7.47
CA TYR A 241 11.51 -16.32 7.79
C TYR A 241 11.36 -15.96 9.26
N LEU A 242 11.97 -16.71 10.18
CA LEU A 242 12.09 -16.31 11.59
C LEU A 242 12.71 -14.89 11.72
N GLY A 243 13.80 -14.64 10.98
CA GLY A 243 14.43 -13.32 10.93
C GLY A 243 13.52 -12.21 10.34
N VAL A 244 12.56 -12.56 9.48
CA VAL A 244 11.54 -11.62 9.00
C VAL A 244 10.53 -11.30 10.10
N ILE A 245 10.01 -12.32 10.81
CA ILE A 245 9.06 -12.10 11.92
C ILE A 245 9.68 -11.31 13.07
N ASN A 246 10.93 -11.59 13.44
CA ASN A 246 11.64 -10.82 14.47
C ASN A 246 11.77 -9.33 14.11
N LYS A 247 11.91 -9.02 12.81
CA LYS A 247 11.94 -7.63 12.33
C LYS A 247 10.58 -6.94 12.43
N LEU A 248 9.47 -7.67 12.36
CA LEU A 248 8.13 -7.09 12.50
C LEU A 248 7.89 -6.49 13.90
N GLN A 249 8.64 -6.93 14.91
CA GLN A 249 8.56 -6.37 16.25
C GLN A 249 9.12 -4.95 16.36
N HIS A 250 10.04 -4.58 15.47
CA HIS A 250 10.75 -3.31 15.54
C HIS A 250 9.94 -2.22 14.82
N ALA A 251 9.59 -1.16 15.56
CA ALA A 251 8.71 -0.07 15.08
C ALA A 251 9.30 0.71 13.89
N GLU A 252 10.63 0.69 13.71
CA GLU A 252 11.33 1.38 12.63
C GLU A 252 11.17 0.71 11.26
N ASN A 253 10.68 -0.53 11.22
CA ASN A 253 10.50 -1.24 9.96
C ASN A 253 9.21 -0.82 9.25
N LEU A 254 9.36 -0.69 7.93
CA LEU A 254 8.30 -0.36 6.97
C LEU A 254 7.09 -1.29 7.07
N ILE A 255 7.32 -2.55 7.46
CA ILE A 255 6.32 -3.59 7.72
C ILE A 255 6.53 -3.98 9.18
N SER A 256 5.65 -3.55 10.08
CA SER A 256 5.76 -3.80 11.52
C SER A 256 4.41 -3.99 12.19
N MET A 257 4.40 -4.69 13.32
CA MET A 257 3.22 -4.85 14.18
C MET A 257 2.74 -3.50 14.73
N ASP A 258 3.66 -2.56 14.93
CA ASP A 258 3.33 -1.20 15.30
C ASP A 258 2.58 -0.46 14.17
N THR A 259 2.96 -0.68 12.90
CA THR A 259 2.22 -0.09 11.78
C THR A 259 0.80 -0.63 11.67
N LEU A 260 0.60 -1.95 11.87
CA LEU A 260 -0.74 -2.54 12.01
C LEU A 260 -1.51 -1.91 13.17
N ASN A 261 -0.83 -1.60 14.27
CA ASN A 261 -1.44 -0.94 15.41
C ASN A 261 -1.89 0.49 15.10
N ARG A 262 -1.04 1.28 14.44
CA ARG A 262 -1.38 2.63 14.01
C ARG A 262 -2.54 2.65 13.00
N TYR A 263 -2.64 1.65 12.11
CA TYR A 263 -3.78 1.54 11.18
C TYR A 263 -5.14 1.40 11.85
N VAL A 264 -5.19 0.94 13.11
CA VAL A 264 -6.43 0.76 13.86
C VAL A 264 -6.66 1.90 14.84
N HIS A 265 -5.60 2.38 15.49
CA HIS A 265 -5.74 3.27 16.65
C HIS A 265 -5.28 4.71 16.43
N SER A 266 -4.52 4.99 15.37
CA SER A 266 -4.02 6.35 15.12
C SER A 266 -4.98 7.10 14.19
N PRO A 267 -5.69 8.14 14.68
CA PRO A 267 -6.71 8.84 13.89
C PRO A 267 -6.15 9.53 12.64
N ASN A 268 -4.86 9.87 12.67
CA ASN A 268 -4.17 10.55 11.58
C ASN A 268 -3.35 9.59 10.70
N PHE A 269 -3.48 8.27 10.86
CA PHE A 269 -2.66 7.30 10.12
C PHE A 269 -3.47 6.58 9.03
N ASN A 270 -3.24 6.95 7.77
CA ASN A 270 -4.01 6.44 6.65
C ASN A 270 -3.60 5.04 6.22
N VAL A 271 -4.58 4.15 6.07
CA VAL A 271 -4.37 2.79 5.60
C VAL A 271 -4.02 2.77 4.10
N SER A 272 -2.91 2.12 3.76
CA SER A 272 -2.48 1.92 2.37
C SER A 272 -2.84 0.51 1.90
N PRO A 273 -3.61 0.35 0.81
CA PRO A 273 -3.92 -0.96 0.23
C PRO A 273 -2.67 -1.75 -0.18
N GLU A 274 -1.68 -1.10 -0.78
CA GLU A 274 -0.39 -1.70 -1.15
C GLU A 274 0.36 -2.19 0.08
N HIS A 275 0.33 -1.42 1.17
CA HIS A 275 0.98 -1.85 2.40
C HIS A 275 0.26 -3.04 3.04
N LEU A 276 -1.09 -3.05 3.04
CA LEU A 276 -1.85 -4.22 3.49
C LEU A 276 -1.50 -5.48 2.69
N LYS A 277 -1.32 -5.38 1.36
CA LYS A 277 -0.84 -6.51 0.53
C LYS A 277 0.54 -6.99 0.94
N MET A 278 1.47 -6.07 1.24
CA MET A 278 2.82 -6.43 1.70
C MET A 278 2.81 -7.08 3.09
N LEU A 279 1.98 -6.56 4.00
CA LEU A 279 1.74 -7.16 5.32
C LEU A 279 1.19 -8.58 5.16
N TRP A 280 0.15 -8.78 4.35
CA TRP A 280 -0.39 -10.11 4.07
C TRP A 280 0.65 -11.04 3.44
N GLY A 281 1.38 -10.58 2.43
CA GLY A 281 2.44 -11.38 1.80
C GLY A 281 3.53 -11.82 2.80
N THR A 282 3.78 -11.02 3.84
CA THR A 282 4.73 -11.34 4.91
C THR A 282 4.13 -12.28 5.96
N LEU A 283 2.89 -12.04 6.36
CA LEU A 283 2.23 -12.71 7.49
C LEU A 283 1.46 -13.99 7.11
N SER A 284 1.11 -14.16 5.83
CA SER A 284 0.23 -15.25 5.39
C SER A 284 0.72 -16.64 5.80
N SER A 285 2.03 -16.93 5.67
CA SER A 285 2.59 -18.21 6.09
C SER A 285 2.46 -18.43 7.61
N LEU A 286 2.76 -17.41 8.42
CA LEU A 286 2.56 -17.46 9.87
C LEU A 286 1.09 -17.70 10.23
N VAL A 287 0.17 -16.94 9.63
CA VAL A 287 -1.28 -17.07 9.87
C VAL A 287 -1.75 -18.48 9.52
N VAL A 288 -1.38 -19.01 8.36
CA VAL A 288 -1.77 -20.35 7.93
C VAL A 288 -1.25 -21.43 8.88
N LEU A 289 0.05 -21.39 9.22
CA LEU A 289 0.65 -22.34 10.16
C LEU A 289 -0.01 -22.28 11.54
N CYS A 290 -0.39 -21.08 11.99
CA CYS A 290 -1.11 -20.89 13.23
C CYS A 290 -2.53 -21.47 13.23
N LEU A 291 -3.21 -21.45 12.08
CA LEU A 291 -4.55 -22.02 11.92
C LEU A 291 -4.54 -23.54 11.74
N THR A 292 -3.40 -24.11 11.33
CA THR A 292 -3.23 -25.57 11.13
C THR A 292 -2.52 -26.26 12.28
N ALA A 293 -2.37 -25.57 13.42
CA ALA A 293 -1.66 -26.04 14.61
C ALA A 293 -2.29 -27.29 15.23
#